data_AF-A0A7V1HZK8-F1
#
_entry.id   AF-A0A7V1HZK8-F1
#
_cell.length_a   1.000
_cell.length_b   1.000
_cell.length_c   1.000
_cell.angle_alpha   90.00
_cell.angle_beta   90.00
_cell.angle_gamma   90.00
#
_symmetry.space_group_name_H-M   'P 1'
#
loop_
_entity.id
_entity.type
_entity.pdbx_description
1 polymer ?
#
loop_
_entity_poly.entity_id
_entity_poly.type
_entity_poly.pdbx_seq_one_letter_code
_entity_poly.pdbx_strand_id
1 'polypeptide(L)'
;MSHKLSGNQIFKAGFYIAVLAFVTGGCDQKIVGHPEKVTSDYIKAVQRNDFKAIYKLNFDTSRSSKYLKCSDEKAEEKICEQNFRENKTIYENVELNLSPGVRWTEKYYFPASALIDIGEPYPPVAAGEDDINSKYEKAVSVFIPVKVEYPDQDEAPSQDDRKIKTASFECVLRKIREGGNVRVYSNDTKWYFAGCVFNSLSATYHKGG
;
A
#
# COMPACT_ATOMS: atom_id res chain seq x y z
N MET A 1 -9.26 69.79 -1.27
CA MET A 1 -10.00 70.04 -0.03
C MET A 1 -11.25 69.17 -0.01
N SER A 2 -11.30 68.27 0.97
CA SER A 2 -12.45 67.64 1.66
C SER A 2 -13.72 67.17 0.90
N HIS A 3 -13.85 65.84 0.89
CA HIS A 3 -15.03 65.00 1.24
C HIS A 3 -16.45 65.35 0.78
N LYS A 4 -17.10 64.34 0.17
CA LYS A 4 -18.23 63.63 0.83
C LYS A 4 -18.52 62.26 0.19
N LEU A 5 -18.43 61.23 1.04
CA LEU A 5 -18.99 59.88 0.86
C LEU A 5 -20.48 59.88 1.24
N SER A 6 -21.28 59.06 0.55
CA SER A 6 -22.57 58.47 0.97
C SER A 6 -23.27 57.97 -0.31
N GLY A 7 -23.67 56.73 -0.53
CA GLY A 7 -24.04 55.62 0.35
C GLY A 7 -25.31 54.98 -0.24
N ASN A 8 -25.36 53.64 -0.25
CA ASN A 8 -26.47 52.73 -0.59
C ASN A 8 -26.77 52.49 -2.09
N GLN A 9 -26.42 51.31 -2.64
CA GLN A 9 -27.01 49.97 -2.49
C GLN A 9 -28.11 49.68 -3.53
N ILE A 10 -28.07 48.44 -4.04
CA ILE A 10 -29.15 47.62 -4.63
C ILE A 10 -29.20 47.46 -6.17
N PHE A 11 -28.80 46.25 -6.56
CA PHE A 11 -29.32 45.37 -7.64
C PHE A 11 -29.01 45.68 -9.12
N LYS A 12 -28.27 44.75 -9.73
CA LYS A 12 -28.67 43.87 -10.85
C LYS A 12 -27.43 43.08 -11.29
N ALA A 13 -27.29 41.82 -10.88
CA ALA A 13 -27.80 40.66 -11.61
C ALA A 13 -27.17 40.52 -13.01
N GLY A 14 -26.40 39.44 -13.20
CA GLY A 14 -26.23 38.83 -14.51
C GLY A 14 -24.84 38.91 -15.13
N PHE A 15 -23.90 38.11 -14.63
CA PHE A 15 -22.97 37.38 -15.52
C PHE A 15 -22.43 36.12 -14.83
N TYR A 16 -23.34 35.23 -14.48
CA TYR A 16 -23.02 33.80 -14.37
C TYR A 16 -23.02 33.26 -15.81
N ILE A 17 -21.86 33.25 -16.47
CA ILE A 17 -21.65 32.36 -17.62
C ILE A 17 -20.77 31.21 -17.16
N ALA A 18 -21.40 30.05 -17.19
CA ALA A 18 -20.91 28.76 -16.81
C ALA A 18 -19.65 28.37 -17.60
N VAL A 19 -18.54 28.22 -16.88
CA VAL A 19 -17.49 27.25 -17.23
C VAL A 19 -17.79 26.00 -16.41
N LEU A 20 -18.83 25.27 -16.82
CA LEU A 20 -19.25 24.02 -16.22
C LEU A 20 -19.73 23.10 -17.32
N ALA A 21 -18.78 22.54 -18.07
CA ALA A 21 -18.97 21.39 -18.94
C ALA A 21 -17.62 20.86 -19.43
N PHE A 22 -16.80 20.27 -18.55
CA PHE A 22 -15.82 19.20 -18.89
C PHE A 22 -15.18 18.52 -17.67
N VAL A 23 -15.92 18.39 -16.55
CA VAL A 23 -15.53 17.51 -15.43
C VAL A 23 -16.73 16.65 -15.04
N THR A 24 -17.28 15.93 -16.02
CA THR A 24 -18.26 14.86 -15.79
C THR A 24 -17.85 13.72 -16.70
N GLY A 25 -16.96 12.87 -16.22
CA GLY A 25 -16.43 11.75 -17.00
C GLY A 25 -15.40 10.86 -16.31
N GLY A 26 -14.98 11.17 -15.08
CA GLY A 26 -14.32 10.19 -14.22
C GLY A 26 -15.30 9.74 -13.16
N CYS A 27 -15.95 8.59 -13.33
CA CYS A 27 -16.36 7.85 -12.15
C CYS A 27 -15.06 7.59 -11.40
N ASP A 28 -14.86 8.25 -10.26
CA ASP A 28 -13.86 7.82 -9.29
C ASP A 28 -14.18 6.37 -8.95
N GLN A 29 -13.53 5.44 -9.64
CA GLN A 29 -13.55 4.02 -9.30
C GLN A 29 -12.68 3.88 -8.05
N LYS A 30 -13.17 4.45 -6.94
CA LYS A 30 -12.53 4.37 -5.64
C LYS A 30 -12.42 2.89 -5.30
N ILE A 31 -11.19 2.41 -5.15
CA ILE A 31 -10.93 1.02 -4.78
C ILE A 31 -11.55 0.79 -3.40
N VAL A 32 -12.51 -0.13 -3.33
CA VAL A 32 -13.18 -0.49 -2.08
C VAL A 32 -12.20 -1.16 -1.11
N GLY A 33 -12.25 -0.82 0.17
CA GLY A 33 -11.47 -1.49 1.23
C GLY A 33 -10.30 -0.68 1.82
N HIS A 34 -10.16 0.61 1.49
CA HIS A 34 -9.14 1.52 2.05
C HIS A 34 -7.69 1.01 1.95
N PRO A 35 -7.23 0.66 0.73
CA PRO A 35 -5.89 0.11 0.50
C PRO A 35 -4.75 1.01 1.05
N GLU A 36 -4.90 2.32 1.02
CA GLU A 36 -3.92 3.29 1.54
C GLU A 36 -3.77 3.16 3.06
N LYS A 37 -4.90 2.97 3.77
CA LYS A 37 -4.90 2.77 5.21
C LYS A 37 -4.21 1.45 5.57
N VAL A 38 -4.49 0.38 4.84
CA VAL A 38 -3.85 -0.93 5.06
C VAL A 38 -2.34 -0.83 4.89
N THR A 39 -1.89 -0.12 3.86
CA THR A 39 -0.46 0.14 3.59
C THR A 39 0.16 0.98 4.70
N SER A 40 -0.50 2.06 5.13
CA SER A 40 -0.02 2.89 6.24
C SER A 40 0.11 2.11 7.54
N ASP A 41 -0.89 1.30 7.88
CA ASP A 41 -0.89 0.49 9.10
C ASP A 41 0.22 -0.57 9.06
N TYR A 42 0.46 -1.18 7.89
CA TYR A 42 1.54 -2.15 7.69
C TYR A 42 2.92 -1.50 7.84
N ILE A 43 3.18 -0.40 7.14
CA ILE A 43 4.46 0.31 7.21
C ILE A 43 4.74 0.79 8.63
N LYS A 44 3.73 1.31 9.35
CA LYS A 44 3.88 1.68 10.76
C LYS A 44 4.23 0.49 11.65
N ALA A 45 3.68 -0.69 11.39
CA ALA A 45 4.03 -1.90 12.11
C ALA A 45 5.47 -2.33 11.83
N VAL A 46 5.93 -2.21 10.58
CA VAL A 46 7.33 -2.43 10.18
C VAL A 46 8.27 -1.46 10.91
N GLN A 47 7.99 -0.15 10.87
CA GLN A 47 8.81 0.88 11.53
C GLN A 47 8.91 0.70 13.05
N ARG A 48 7.90 0.08 13.67
CA ARG A 48 7.87 -0.24 15.12
C ARG A 48 8.46 -1.61 15.44
N ASN A 49 8.89 -2.36 14.44
CA ASN A 49 9.27 -3.77 14.55
C ASN A 49 8.19 -4.64 15.25
N ASP A 50 6.91 -4.32 15.03
CA ASP A 50 5.77 -5.04 15.60
C ASP A 50 5.38 -6.20 14.68
N PHE A 51 6.14 -7.29 14.77
CA PHE A 51 5.88 -8.49 13.97
C PHE A 51 4.46 -9.05 14.18
N LYS A 52 3.87 -8.88 15.36
CA LYS A 52 2.51 -9.37 15.62
C LYS A 52 1.48 -8.62 14.78
N ALA A 53 1.59 -7.30 14.70
CA ALA A 53 0.74 -6.50 13.83
C ALA A 53 0.98 -6.79 12.34
N ILE A 54 2.24 -6.89 11.91
CA ILE A 54 2.63 -7.30 10.54
C ILE A 54 1.99 -8.64 10.16
N TYR A 55 2.15 -9.64 11.02
CA TYR A 55 1.60 -10.98 10.82
C TYR A 55 0.07 -10.95 10.76
N LYS A 56 -0.60 -10.16 11.60
CA LYS A 56 -2.06 -10.02 11.56
C LYS A 56 -2.56 -9.38 10.26
N LEU A 57 -1.82 -8.41 9.72
CA LEU A 57 -2.16 -7.74 8.46
C LEU A 57 -1.97 -8.65 7.23
N ASN A 58 -0.99 -9.56 7.26
CA ASN A 58 -0.67 -10.45 6.14
C ASN A 58 -1.30 -11.84 6.21
N PHE A 59 -1.39 -12.42 7.41
CA PHE A 59 -1.68 -13.84 7.61
C PHE A 59 -2.99 -14.09 8.37
N ASP A 60 -3.42 -13.24 9.30
CA ASP A 60 -4.73 -13.40 9.96
C ASP A 60 -5.86 -13.01 9.00
N THR A 61 -6.29 -13.97 8.18
CA THR A 61 -7.09 -13.74 7.00
C THR A 61 -8.13 -14.84 6.85
N SER A 62 -9.20 -14.59 6.09
CA SER A 62 -10.28 -15.55 5.87
C SER A 62 -9.80 -16.94 5.44
N ARG A 63 -8.65 -17.03 4.74
CA ARG A 63 -8.03 -18.30 4.33
C ARG A 63 -7.25 -18.98 5.45
N SER A 64 -6.50 -18.27 6.29
CA SER A 64 -5.93 -18.89 7.50
C SER A 64 -7.06 -19.28 8.45
N SER A 65 -8.06 -18.44 8.65
CA SER A 65 -9.26 -18.81 9.42
C SER A 65 -10.10 -19.92 8.78
N LYS A 66 -9.89 -20.33 7.51
CA LYS A 66 -10.65 -21.41 6.84
C LYS A 66 -9.87 -22.71 6.70
N TYR A 67 -8.57 -22.64 6.39
CA TYR A 67 -7.69 -23.81 6.22
C TYR A 67 -6.86 -24.11 7.48
N LEU A 68 -6.68 -23.13 8.37
CA LEU A 68 -6.20 -23.33 9.74
C LEU A 68 -7.36 -23.31 10.75
N LYS A 69 -8.63 -23.34 10.28
CA LYS A 69 -9.84 -23.42 11.11
C LYS A 69 -9.74 -24.72 11.93
N CYS A 70 -9.24 -24.70 13.16
CA CYS A 70 -9.87 -24.15 14.38
C CYS A 70 -11.11 -24.97 14.83
N SER A 71 -11.12 -26.28 14.55
CA SER A 71 -12.12 -27.28 14.91
C SER A 71 -11.78 -28.16 16.14
N ASP A 72 -10.55 -28.16 16.66
CA ASP A 72 -10.10 -28.94 17.81
C ASP A 72 -9.08 -28.15 18.68
N GLU A 73 -9.58 -27.49 19.73
CA GLU A 73 -8.99 -26.32 20.41
C GLU A 73 -7.51 -26.46 20.83
N LYS A 74 -7.02 -27.67 21.15
CA LYS A 74 -5.67 -27.86 21.72
C LYS A 74 -4.57 -28.14 20.69
N ALA A 75 -4.89 -28.74 19.55
CA ALA A 75 -3.90 -29.01 18.49
C ALA A 75 -3.63 -27.75 17.66
N GLU A 76 -4.61 -26.85 17.61
CA GLU A 76 -4.65 -25.72 16.69
C GLU A 76 -3.96 -24.48 17.24
N GLU A 77 -4.03 -24.27 18.56
CA GLU A 77 -3.18 -23.28 19.23
C GLU A 77 -1.71 -23.58 18.94
N LYS A 78 -1.28 -24.85 19.04
CA LYS A 78 0.10 -25.26 18.71
C LYS A 78 0.47 -25.01 17.26
N ILE A 79 -0.42 -25.32 16.30
CA ILE A 79 -0.16 -25.09 14.86
C ILE A 79 -0.07 -23.59 14.56
N CYS A 80 -0.97 -22.78 15.13
CA CYS A 80 -0.96 -21.33 14.94
C CYS A 80 0.28 -20.69 15.58
N GLU A 81 0.65 -21.10 16.79
CA GLU A 81 1.88 -20.67 17.46
C GLU A 81 3.13 -21.09 16.69
N GLN A 82 3.16 -22.31 16.16
CA GLN A 82 4.26 -22.79 15.35
C GLN A 82 4.38 -21.97 14.07
N ASN A 83 3.28 -21.73 13.35
CA ASN A 83 3.29 -20.91 12.15
C ASN A 83 3.71 -19.46 12.42
N PHE A 84 3.25 -18.88 13.53
CA PHE A 84 3.68 -17.56 13.97
C PHE A 84 5.19 -17.55 14.26
N ARG A 85 5.70 -18.53 15.01
CA ARG A 85 7.14 -18.67 15.31
C ARG A 85 7.98 -18.82 14.05
N GLU A 86 7.59 -19.71 13.15
CA GLU A 86 8.29 -19.93 11.87
C GLU A 86 8.34 -18.66 11.03
N ASN A 87 7.21 -17.96 10.87
CA ASN A 87 7.20 -16.69 10.13
C ASN A 87 7.99 -15.59 10.85
N LYS A 88 7.99 -15.55 12.18
CA LYS A 88 8.81 -14.61 12.95
C LYS A 88 10.29 -14.87 12.71
N THR A 89 10.71 -16.13 12.78
CA THR A 89 12.09 -16.52 12.47
C THR A 89 12.48 -16.15 11.04
N ILE A 90 11.61 -16.39 10.05
CA ILE A 90 11.87 -15.98 8.66
C ILE A 90 12.00 -14.45 8.56
N TYR A 91 11.08 -13.70 9.18
CA TYR A 91 11.11 -12.24 9.18
C TYR A 91 12.36 -11.68 9.85
N GLU A 92 12.81 -12.27 10.96
CA GLU A 92 14.02 -11.85 11.68
C GLU A 92 15.28 -12.12 10.85
N ASN A 93 15.33 -13.23 10.12
CA ASN A 93 16.51 -13.67 9.37
C ASN A 93 16.51 -13.28 7.88
N VAL A 94 15.44 -12.66 7.36
CA VAL A 94 15.44 -12.18 5.97
C VAL A 94 16.54 -11.13 5.80
N GLU A 95 17.28 -11.24 4.70
CA GLU A 95 18.31 -10.28 4.31
C GLU A 95 17.74 -9.21 3.37
N LEU A 96 18.43 -8.08 3.23
CA LEU A 96 18.06 -7.07 2.25
C LEU A 96 18.13 -7.68 0.85
N ASN A 97 17.01 -7.67 0.15
CA ASN A 97 16.94 -8.05 -1.24
C ASN A 97 16.02 -7.05 -1.95
N LEU A 98 16.50 -6.39 -3.00
CA LEU A 98 15.73 -5.42 -3.77
C LEU A 98 14.98 -6.05 -4.95
N SER A 99 15.03 -7.38 -5.08
CA SER A 99 14.33 -8.11 -6.14
C SER A 99 12.81 -8.11 -5.92
N PRO A 100 12.01 -8.02 -6.99
CA PRO A 100 10.56 -8.06 -6.88
C PRO A 100 10.05 -9.35 -6.20
N GLY A 101 9.05 -9.22 -5.33
CA GLY A 101 8.30 -10.36 -4.78
C GLY A 101 8.99 -11.11 -3.64
N VAL A 102 10.14 -10.64 -3.16
CA VAL A 102 10.73 -11.15 -1.92
C VAL A 102 9.93 -10.59 -0.74
N ARG A 103 9.45 -11.48 0.13
CA ARG A 103 8.67 -11.11 1.31
C ARG A 103 9.58 -10.71 2.45
N TRP A 104 9.07 -9.87 3.34
CA TRP A 104 9.69 -9.46 4.61
C TRP A 104 10.87 -8.50 4.48
N THR A 105 11.36 -8.28 3.27
CA THR A 105 12.42 -7.30 2.98
C THR A 105 11.97 -5.87 3.27
N GLU A 106 10.67 -5.63 3.44
CA GLU A 106 10.12 -4.33 3.77
C GLU A 106 10.70 -3.73 5.06
N LYS A 107 11.19 -4.55 5.99
CA LYS A 107 11.88 -4.07 7.21
C LYS A 107 13.12 -3.24 6.90
N TYR A 108 13.75 -3.46 5.75
CA TYR A 108 14.89 -2.67 5.28
C TYR A 108 14.47 -1.49 4.41
N TYR A 109 13.30 -1.56 3.79
CA TYR A 109 12.79 -0.46 2.96
C TYR A 109 12.20 0.65 3.81
N PHE A 110 11.61 0.29 4.96
CA PHE A 110 10.91 1.19 5.86
C PHE A 110 11.49 1.15 7.28
N PRO A 111 12.77 1.53 7.48
CA PRO A 111 13.35 1.65 8.81
C PRO A 111 12.62 2.73 9.63
N ALA A 112 12.85 2.73 10.94
CA ALA A 112 12.15 3.60 11.88
C ALA A 112 12.35 5.09 11.58
N SER A 113 13.54 5.47 11.11
CA SER A 113 13.87 6.85 10.73
C SER A 113 13.28 7.31 9.40
N ALA A 114 12.77 6.39 8.57
CA ALA A 114 12.32 6.74 7.22
C ALA A 114 11.05 7.60 7.22
N LEU A 115 11.02 8.58 6.33
CA LEU A 115 9.84 9.39 6.05
C LEU A 115 9.09 8.79 4.86
N ILE A 116 7.78 8.58 5.00
CA ILE A 116 6.97 7.81 4.07
C ILE A 116 5.84 8.67 3.51
N ASP A 117 5.74 8.72 2.19
CA ASP A 117 4.62 9.32 1.46
C ASP A 117 3.90 8.23 0.66
N ILE A 118 2.60 8.04 0.94
CA ILE A 118 1.77 7.01 0.33
C ILE A 118 0.89 7.69 -0.70
N GLY A 119 1.09 7.36 -1.97
CA GLY A 119 0.28 7.88 -3.07
C GLY A 119 -1.03 7.15 -3.27
N GLU A 120 -1.76 7.56 -4.32
CA GLU A 120 -3.07 7.00 -4.64
C GLU A 120 -2.95 5.57 -5.20
N PRO A 121 -3.84 4.66 -4.78
CA PRO A 121 -3.85 3.28 -5.24
C PRO A 121 -4.36 3.20 -6.67
N TYR A 122 -3.80 2.29 -7.47
CA TYR A 122 -4.28 2.01 -8.82
C TYR A 122 -4.31 0.52 -9.10
N PRO A 123 -5.21 0.04 -9.98
CA PRO A 123 -5.24 -1.36 -10.33
C PRO A 123 -4.12 -1.69 -11.33
N PRO A 124 -3.71 -2.98 -11.45
CA PRO A 124 -2.73 -3.39 -12.44
C PRO A 124 -3.14 -3.01 -13.87
N VAL A 125 -2.13 -2.69 -14.69
CA VAL A 125 -2.31 -2.59 -16.14
C VAL A 125 -2.66 -3.98 -16.66
N ALA A 126 -3.66 -4.04 -17.53
CA ALA A 126 -4.15 -5.29 -18.10
C ALA A 126 -3.04 -6.05 -18.85
N ALA A 127 -2.86 -7.34 -18.56
CA ALA A 127 -2.04 -8.22 -19.37
C ALA A 127 -2.76 -8.58 -20.69
N GLY A 128 -2.74 -7.66 -21.66
CA GLY A 128 -3.33 -7.84 -23.00
C GLY A 128 -4.73 -7.25 -23.17
N GLU A 129 -5.34 -7.53 -24.33
CA GLU A 129 -6.65 -7.00 -24.74
C GLU A 129 -7.84 -7.81 -24.22
N ASP A 130 -7.60 -8.90 -23.48
CA ASP A 130 -8.65 -9.73 -22.88
C ASP A 130 -9.31 -9.01 -21.69
N ASP A 131 -10.48 -8.45 -21.96
CA ASP A 131 -11.30 -7.70 -21.02
C ASP A 131 -11.70 -8.52 -19.78
N ILE A 132 -11.85 -9.85 -19.88
CA ILE A 132 -12.27 -10.69 -18.75
C ILE A 132 -11.11 -10.87 -17.76
N ASN A 133 -9.94 -11.23 -18.25
CA ASN A 133 -8.74 -11.40 -17.42
C ASN A 133 -8.29 -10.06 -16.82
N SER A 134 -8.37 -8.97 -17.60
CA SER A 134 -8.14 -7.60 -17.14
C SER A 134 -9.08 -7.20 -15.99
N LYS A 135 -10.40 -7.37 -16.15
CA LYS A 135 -11.38 -7.08 -15.08
C LYS A 135 -11.12 -7.93 -13.84
N TYR A 136 -10.69 -9.18 -14.01
CA TYR A 136 -10.36 -10.09 -12.92
C TYR A 136 -9.11 -9.63 -12.15
N GLU A 137 -8.02 -9.29 -12.82
CA GLU A 137 -6.78 -8.81 -12.18
C GLU A 137 -7.01 -7.53 -11.39
N LYS A 138 -7.75 -6.57 -11.97
CA LYS A 138 -8.15 -5.32 -11.30
C LYS A 138 -9.02 -5.54 -10.07
N ALA A 139 -9.73 -6.67 -9.98
CA ALA A 139 -10.58 -6.98 -8.83
C ALA A 139 -9.82 -7.61 -7.65
N VAL A 140 -8.60 -8.13 -7.87
CA VAL A 140 -7.87 -8.96 -6.88
C VAL A 140 -6.49 -8.42 -6.50
N SER A 141 -5.99 -7.39 -7.19
CA SER A 141 -4.70 -6.78 -6.89
C SER A 141 -4.77 -5.28 -7.10
N VAL A 142 -4.04 -4.55 -6.26
CA VAL A 142 -3.89 -3.10 -6.34
C VAL A 142 -2.44 -2.75 -6.03
N PHE A 143 -1.94 -1.76 -6.76
CA PHE A 143 -0.63 -1.16 -6.58
C PHE A 143 -0.75 0.17 -5.88
N ILE A 144 0.21 0.45 -5.00
CA ILE A 144 0.25 1.65 -4.19
C ILE A 144 1.68 2.19 -4.27
N PRO A 145 1.88 3.36 -4.89
CA PRO A 145 3.19 3.96 -4.95
C PRO A 145 3.53 4.52 -3.57
N VAL A 146 4.70 4.14 -3.05
CA VAL A 146 5.22 4.58 -1.77
C VAL A 146 6.57 5.26 -2.02
N LYS A 147 6.68 6.54 -1.69
CA LYS A 147 7.95 7.25 -1.71
C LYS A 147 8.54 7.23 -0.31
N VAL A 148 9.85 7.02 -0.26
CA VAL A 148 10.62 6.93 0.98
C VAL A 148 11.77 7.92 0.90
N GLU A 149 11.95 8.69 1.96
CA GLU A 149 13.15 9.47 2.24
C GLU A 149 13.87 8.88 3.46
N TYR A 150 15.17 8.71 3.33
CA TYR A 150 16.06 8.20 4.37
C TYR A 150 16.89 9.38 4.91
N PRO A 151 16.44 10.07 5.98
CA PRO A 151 17.21 11.16 6.56
C PRO A 151 18.48 10.65 7.25
N ASP A 152 18.43 9.44 7.82
CA ASP A 152 19.56 8.75 8.44
C ASP A 152 20.26 7.83 7.43
N GLN A 153 21.53 8.13 7.13
CA GLN A 153 22.35 7.38 6.19
C GLN A 153 22.74 5.99 6.73
N ASP A 154 22.81 5.81 8.06
CA ASP A 154 23.23 4.55 8.67
C ASP A 154 22.13 3.49 8.53
N GLU A 155 20.87 3.90 8.66
CA GLU A 155 19.70 3.04 8.48
C GLU A 155 19.26 2.89 7.01
N ALA A 156 19.74 3.75 6.12
CA ALA A 156 19.41 3.69 4.70
C ALA A 156 19.87 2.37 4.04
N PRO A 157 19.03 1.75 3.18
CA PRO A 157 19.44 0.58 2.40
C PRO A 157 20.52 0.97 1.37
N SER A 158 21.39 0.01 1.05
CA SER A 158 22.45 0.18 0.04
C SER A 158 22.05 -0.44 -1.29
N GLN A 159 22.41 0.22 -2.38
CA GLN A 159 22.38 -0.32 -3.74
C GLN A 159 23.69 0.04 -4.43
N ASP A 160 24.40 -0.95 -4.95
CA ASP A 160 25.71 -0.78 -5.61
C ASP A 160 26.68 0.04 -4.73
N ASP A 161 26.83 -0.37 -3.46
CA ASP A 161 27.66 0.27 -2.43
C ASP A 161 27.34 1.73 -2.09
N ARG A 162 26.21 2.26 -2.57
CA ARG A 162 25.74 3.62 -2.27
C ARG A 162 24.50 3.59 -1.40
N LYS A 163 24.50 4.43 -0.37
CA LYS A 163 23.36 4.62 0.52
C LYS A 163 22.26 5.43 -0.17
N ILE A 164 21.06 4.85 -0.24
CA ILE A 164 19.90 5.47 -0.87
C ILE A 164 19.41 6.62 0.01
N LYS A 165 19.22 7.80 -0.57
CA LYS A 165 18.63 8.97 0.09
C LYS A 165 17.12 9.04 -0.11
N THR A 166 16.65 8.80 -1.33
CA THR A 166 15.23 8.71 -1.63
C THR A 166 14.97 7.58 -2.61
N ALA A 167 13.83 6.91 -2.51
CA ALA A 167 13.40 5.89 -3.46
C ALA A 167 11.87 5.82 -3.54
N SER A 168 11.38 5.24 -4.62
CA SER A 168 9.98 4.85 -4.78
C SER A 168 9.87 3.33 -4.80
N PHE A 169 8.80 2.84 -4.19
CA PHE A 169 8.42 1.45 -4.14
C PHE A 169 7.00 1.31 -4.67
N GLU A 170 6.73 0.24 -5.39
CA GLU A 170 5.37 -0.15 -5.77
C GLU A 170 4.92 -1.27 -4.83
N CYS A 171 4.12 -0.91 -3.84
CA CYS A 171 3.59 -1.87 -2.87
C CYS A 171 2.33 -2.52 -3.41
N VAL A 172 2.23 -3.83 -3.25
CA VAL A 172 1.15 -4.64 -3.81
C VAL A 172 0.23 -5.08 -2.70
N LEU A 173 -1.05 -4.72 -2.82
CA LEU A 173 -2.11 -5.33 -2.04
C LEU A 173 -2.84 -6.36 -2.87
N ARG A 174 -3.26 -7.44 -2.23
CA ARG A 174 -4.02 -8.50 -2.88
C ARG A 174 -5.27 -8.82 -2.07
N LYS A 175 -6.30 -9.33 -2.75
CA LYS A 175 -7.41 -10.04 -2.12
C LYS A 175 -7.13 -11.53 -2.12
N ILE A 176 -7.68 -12.22 -1.14
CA ILE A 176 -7.38 -13.63 -0.93
C ILE A 176 -8.19 -14.46 -1.90
N ARG A 177 -7.48 -15.23 -2.73
CA ARG A 177 -8.08 -16.20 -3.63
C ARG A 177 -8.34 -17.50 -2.85
N GLU A 178 -9.55 -18.04 -2.89
CA GLU A 178 -9.74 -19.49 -2.70
C GLU A 178 -9.30 -20.22 -3.99
N GLY A 179 -8.90 -21.50 -3.91
CA GLY A 179 -8.43 -22.29 -5.06
C GLY A 179 -9.55 -22.98 -5.86
N GLY A 180 -9.30 -23.18 -7.16
CA GLY A 180 -10.10 -23.99 -8.10
C GLY A 180 -11.46 -23.41 -8.48
N ASN A 181 -11.53 -22.55 -9.51
CA ASN A 181 -12.76 -21.91 -10.03
C ASN A 181 -13.44 -20.90 -9.09
N VAL A 182 -12.68 -19.96 -8.54
CA VAL A 182 -13.16 -19.16 -7.40
C VAL A 182 -13.72 -17.82 -7.78
N ARG A 183 -15.02 -17.69 -7.49
CA ARG A 183 -15.75 -16.43 -7.29
C ARG A 183 -14.95 -15.55 -6.31
N VAL A 184 -14.46 -14.40 -6.79
CA VAL A 184 -14.17 -13.27 -5.90
C VAL A 184 -15.51 -12.92 -5.27
N TYR A 185 -15.67 -13.13 -3.96
CA TYR A 185 -16.87 -12.65 -3.29
C TYR A 185 -16.93 -11.14 -3.51
N SER A 186 -18.02 -10.65 -4.10
CA SER A 186 -18.25 -9.22 -4.36
C SER A 186 -18.12 -8.35 -3.11
N ASN A 187 -18.10 -8.98 -1.93
CA ASN A 187 -18.09 -8.35 -0.62
C ASN A 187 -16.78 -8.55 0.15
N ASP A 188 -15.74 -9.18 -0.42
CA ASP A 188 -14.43 -9.21 0.23
C ASP A 188 -13.77 -7.83 0.08
N THR A 189 -13.77 -7.08 1.18
CA THR A 189 -13.18 -5.74 1.28
C THR A 189 -11.79 -5.75 1.89
N LYS A 190 -11.28 -6.92 2.31
CA LYS A 190 -10.01 -7.01 3.03
C LYS A 190 -8.84 -7.13 2.06
N TRP A 191 -7.96 -6.15 2.13
CA TRP A 191 -6.65 -6.21 1.48
C TRP A 191 -5.61 -6.81 2.43
N TYR A 192 -4.67 -7.58 1.88
CA TYR A 192 -3.45 -7.96 2.57
C TYR A 192 -2.22 -7.46 1.82
N PHE A 193 -1.16 -7.17 2.55
CA PHE A 193 0.08 -6.65 2.00
C PHE A 193 0.92 -7.79 1.43
N ALA A 194 1.09 -7.81 0.12
CA ALA A 194 1.76 -8.90 -0.59
C ALA A 194 3.27 -8.65 -0.80
N GLY A 195 3.71 -7.43 -0.59
CA GLY A 195 5.10 -6.98 -0.62
C GLY A 195 5.27 -5.68 -1.40
N CYS A 196 6.51 -5.21 -1.55
CA CYS A 196 6.82 -4.07 -2.42
C CYS A 196 7.91 -4.37 -3.43
N VAL A 197 7.86 -3.66 -4.55
CA VAL A 197 8.87 -3.71 -5.61
C VAL A 197 9.64 -2.40 -5.61
N PHE A 198 10.97 -2.47 -5.50
CA PHE A 198 11.84 -1.31 -5.56
C PHE A 198 11.98 -0.78 -6.99
N ASN A 199 11.76 0.52 -7.19
CA ASN A 199 12.01 1.20 -8.46
C ASN A 199 13.42 1.81 -8.46
N SER A 200 14.39 1.07 -8.99
CA SER A 200 15.80 1.49 -9.03
C SER A 200 16.05 2.80 -9.77
N LEU A 201 15.22 3.15 -10.76
CA LEU A 201 15.35 4.40 -11.53
C LEU A 201 14.93 5.64 -10.73
N SER A 202 14.20 5.46 -9.63
CA SER A 202 13.77 6.54 -8.74
C SER A 202 14.77 6.85 -7.62
N ALA A 203 15.81 6.02 -7.47
CA ALA A 203 16.74 6.12 -6.37
C ALA A 203 17.65 7.35 -6.52
N THR A 204 17.73 8.16 -5.47
CA THR A 204 18.81 9.14 -5.29
C THR A 204 19.70 8.69 -4.14
N TYR A 205 20.94 9.17 -4.09
CA TYR A 205 21.94 8.69 -3.12
C TYR A 205 22.45 9.83 -2.25
N HIS A 206 22.86 9.50 -1.03
CA HIS A 206 23.64 10.42 -0.20
C HIS A 206 24.94 10.74 -0.93
N LYS A 207 25.44 11.97 -0.77
CA LYS A 207 26.77 12.32 -1.28
C LYS A 207 27.78 11.46 -0.52
N GLY A 208 28.68 10.78 -1.25
CA GLY A 208 29.75 10.02 -0.62
C GLY A 208 30.55 10.91 0.31
N GLY A 209 30.76 10.45 1.54
CA GLY A 209 31.73 11.02 2.48
C GLY A 209 33.15 10.65 2.08
#